data_AF-A0A380DY76-F1
#
_entry.id   AF-A0A380DY76-F1
#
_cell.length_a   1.000
_cell.length_b   1.000
_cell.length_c   1.000
_cell.angle_alpha   90.00
_cell.angle_beta   90.00
_cell.angle_gamma   90.00
#
_symmetry.space_group_name_H-M   'P 1'
#
loop_
_entity.id
_entity.type
_entity.pdbx_description
1 polymer ?
#
loop_
_entity_poly.entity_id
_entity_poly.type
_entity_poly.pdbx_seq_one_letter_code
_entity_poly.pdbx_strand_id
1 'polypeptide(L)' 'MEKYILSIDQGTTSSRAILFNQKGEIAGVAQREFKQYFHNQVGLNMMQMKFGHLF' A
#
# COMPACT_ATOMS: atom_id res chain seq x y z
N MET A 1 -15.83 7.20 24.67
CA MET A 1 -14.67 6.65 23.94
C MET A 1 -15.05 6.60 22.48
N GLU A 2 -14.31 7.27 21.59
CA GLU A 2 -14.62 7.23 20.16
C GLU A 2 -14.31 5.83 19.58
N LYS A 3 -15.15 5.36 18.66
CA LYS A 3 -14.96 4.08 17.97
C LYS A 3 -14.48 4.33 16.55
N TYR A 4 -13.50 3.56 16.13
CA TYR A 4 -12.92 3.61 14.80
C TYR A 4 -12.95 2.24 14.14
N ILE A 5 -12.92 2.23 12.81
CA ILE A 5 -12.66 1.03 12.01
C ILE A 5 -11.24 1.14 11.48
N LEU A 6 -10.44 0.09 11.71
CA LEU A 6 -9.11 -0.04 11.12
C LEU A 6 -9.20 -0.88 9.85
N SER A 7 -8.83 -0.29 8.72
CA SER A 7 -8.58 -1.03 7.48
C SER A 7 -7.09 -1.29 7.34
N ILE A 8 -6.73 -2.54 7.01
CA ILE A 8 -5.38 -2.94 6.64
C ILE A 8 -5.41 -3.36 5.17
N ASP A 9 -4.62 -2.67 4.35
CA ASP A 9 -4.46 -2.98 2.95
C ASP A 9 -3.02 -3.45 2.69
N GLN A 10 -2.87 -4.72 2.33
CA GLN A 10 -1.58 -5.32 1.99
C GLN A 10 -1.38 -5.26 0.49
N GLY A 11 -0.79 -4.15 0.04
CA GLY A 11 -0.37 -3.97 -1.34
C GLY A 11 0.87 -4.80 -1.68
N THR A 12 1.23 -4.82 -2.95
CA THR A 12 2.42 -5.53 -3.42
C THR A 12 3.71 -4.86 -2.99
N THR A 13 3.75 -3.53 -2.88
CA THR A 13 4.96 -2.74 -2.55
C THR A 13 4.95 -2.19 -1.12
N SER A 14 3.77 -2.03 -0.53
CA SER A 14 3.59 -1.43 0.78
C SER A 14 2.37 -1.96 1.50
N SER A 15 2.40 -1.88 2.82
CA SER A 15 1.24 -2.08 3.68
C SER A 15 0.69 -0.72 4.09
N ARG A 16 -0.63 -0.58 4.10
CA ARG A 16 -1.33 0.62 4.58
C ARG A 16 -2.27 0.27 5.73
N ALA A 17 -2.35 1.16 6.70
CA ALA A 17 -3.31 1.13 7.80
C ALA A 17 -4.08 2.45 7.79
N ILE A 18 -5.42 2.37 7.71
CA ILE A 18 -6.29 3.54 7.64
C ILE A 18 -7.33 3.44 8.76
N LEU A 19 -7.43 4.48 9.58
CA LEU A 19 -8.48 4.62 10.59
C LEU A 19 -9.62 5.45 10.02
N PHE A 20 -10.83 4.88 10.06
CA PHE A 20 -12.06 5.57 9.71
C PHE A 20 -12.88 5.87 10.97
N ASN A 21 -13.41 7.08 11.04
CA ASN A 21 -14.41 7.43 12.06
C ASN A 21 -15.80 6.92 11.65
N GLN A 22 -16.81 7.13 12.50
CA GLN A 22 -18.18 6.65 12.24
C GLN A 22 -18.89 7.31 11.05
N LYS A 23 -18.37 8.45 10.56
CA LYS A 23 -18.87 9.12 9.35
C LYS A 23 -18.21 8.60 8.07
N GLY A 24 -17.27 7.65 8.19
CA GLY A 24 -16.47 7.16 7.08
C GLY A 24 -15.32 8.10 6.69
N GLU A 25 -15.04 9.13 7.49
CA GLU A 25 -13.94 10.05 7.23
C GLU A 25 -12.62 9.44 7.71
N ILE A 26 -11.52 9.77 7.03
CA ILE A 26 -10.18 9.31 7.39
C ILE A 26 -9.71 10.10 8.62
N ALA A 27 -9.54 9.40 9.74
CA ALA A 27 -8.99 9.96 10.98
C ALA A 27 -7.48 9.81 11.08
N GLY A 28 -6.88 8.89 10.32
CA GLY A 28 -5.44 8.67 10.30
C GLY A 28 -5.02 7.66 9.25
N VAL A 29 -3.77 7.81 8.78
CA VAL A 29 -3.15 6.93 7.80
C VAL A 29 -1.72 6.64 8.21
N ALA A 30 -1.31 5.38 8.16
CA ALA A 30 0.08 4.97 8.22
C ALA A 30 0.40 4.07 7.02
N GLN A 31 1.59 4.22 6.46
CA GLN A 31 2.06 3.39 5.35
C GLN A 31 3.49 2.95 5.63
N ARG A 32 3.78 1.70 5.28
CA ARG A 32 5.13 1.14 5.33
C ARG A 32 5.43 0.39 4.05
N GLU A 33 6.42 0.89 3.32
CA GLU A 33 7.00 0.16 2.19
C GLU A 33 7.87 -1.00 2.68
N PHE A 34 7.96 -2.05 1.88
CA PHE A 34 8.83 -3.18 2.16
C PHE A 34 9.62 -3.59 0.92
N LYS A 35 10.82 -4.12 1.18
CA LYS A 35 11.72 -4.57 0.12
C LYS A 35 11.09 -5.71 -0.67
N GLN A 36 11.04 -5.54 -1.99
CA GLN A 36 10.68 -6.60 -2.91
C GLN A 36 11.90 -7.50 -3.17
N TYR A 37 11.73 -8.81 -3.02
CA TYR A 37 12.78 -9.79 -3.31
C TYR A 37 12.51 -10.45 -4.67
N PHE A 38 13.27 -10.05 -5.68
CA PHE A 38 13.22 -10.66 -7.01
C PHE A 38 14.45 -11.57 -7.20
N HIS A 39 14.23 -12.86 -7.40
CA HIS A 39 15.29 -13.81 -7.74
C HIS A 39 15.38 -13.89 -9.28
N ASN A 40 16.55 -13.50 -9.82
CA ASN A 40 16.94 -13.48 -11.24
C ASN A 40 16.37 -12.33 -12.10
N GLN A 41 17.28 -11.60 -12.75
CA GLN A 41 17.05 -10.35 -13.50
C GLN A 41 16.21 -10.50 -14.79
N VAL A 42 15.80 -11.72 -15.16
CA VAL A 42 15.06 -11.96 -16.42
C VAL A 42 13.59 -11.50 -16.33
N GLY A 43 13.04 -11.33 -15.12
CA GLY A 43 11.68 -10.79 -14.90
C GLY A 43 11.58 -9.28 -14.65
N LEU A 44 12.71 -8.58 -14.43
CA LEU A 44 12.71 -7.17 -14.01
C LEU A 44 12.29 -6.22 -15.13
N ASN A 45 12.62 -6.55 -16.39
CA ASN A 45 12.28 -5.70 -17.55
C ASN A 45 10.77 -5.60 -17.80
N MET A 46 9.95 -6.53 -17.27
CA MET A 46 8.49 -6.48 -17.44
C MET A 46 7.79 -5.73 -16.30
N MET A 47 8.38 -5.68 -15.09
CA MET A 47 7.81 -4.90 -13.99
C MET A 47 8.15 -3.40 -14.08
N GLN A 48 9.31 -3.03 -14.61
CA GLN A 48 9.70 -1.62 -14.71
C GLN A 48 8.85 -0.87 -15.76
N MET A 49 8.33 -1.55 -16.77
CA MET A 49 7.48 -0.94 -17.81
C MET A 49 6.03 -0.68 -17.40
N LYS A 50 5.54 -1.18 -16.25
CA LYS A 50 4.16 -0.89 -15.79
C LYS A 50 4.03 0.30 -14.84
N PHE A 51 5.14 0.81 -14.29
CA PHE A 51 5.11 1.90 -13.31
C PHE A 51 5.60 3.26 -13.86
N GLY A 52 6.15 3.30 -15.07
CA GLY A 52 6.72 4.53 -15.66
C GLY A 52 5.81 5.30 -16.62
N HIS A 53 4.54 4.91 -16.80
CA HIS A 53 3.63 5.56 -17.77
C HIS A 53 2.22 5.84 -17.24
N LEU A 54 2.02 5.78 -15.91
CA LEU A 54 0.82 6.29 -15.26
C LEU A 54 1.20 7.25 -14.12
N PHE A 55 1.93 8.30 -14.50
CA PHE A 55 1.76 9.65 -13.98
C PHE A 55 1.67 10.59 -15.18
#